data_AF-A0A3P7JJ10-F1
#
_entry.id   AF-A0A3P7JJ10-F1
#
_cell.length_a   1.000
_cell.length_b   1.000
_cell.length_c   1.000
_cell.angle_alpha   90.00
_cell.angle_beta   90.00
_cell.angle_gamma   90.00
#
_symmetry.space_group_name_H-M   'P 1'
#
loop_
_entity.id
_entity.type
_entity.pdbx_description
1 polymer ?
#
loop_
_entity_poly.entity_id
_entity_poly.type
_entity_poly.pdbx_seq_one_letter_code
_entity_poly.pdbx_strand_id
1 'polypeptide(L)' 'MLGVGADLDQNGIIVCQINVEVHFGKHNFKSRFAAIVKGILVDQRYVIIRTLSVHHQRIFLLNVEIRKCIEKYVAQFFM' A
#
# COMPACT_ATOMS: atom_id res chain seq x y z
N MET A 1 -12.39 -2.97 5.97
CA MET A 1 -10.94 -2.71 6.18
C MET A 1 -10.14 -3.26 4.99
N LEU A 2 -8.88 -2.83 4.79
CA LEU A 2 -8.00 -3.26 3.68
C LEU A 2 -7.29 -4.62 3.92
N GLY A 3 -7.44 -5.21 5.11
CA GLY A 3 -6.77 -6.46 5.47
C GLY A 3 -7.31 -7.66 4.70
N VAL A 4 -6.52 -8.74 4.69
CA VAL A 4 -6.91 -10.02 4.07
C VAL A 4 -8.22 -10.54 4.68
N GLY A 5 -9.16 -10.95 3.83
CA GLY A 5 -10.46 -11.50 4.23
C GLY A 5 -11.47 -10.48 4.76
N ALA A 6 -11.16 -9.17 4.71
CA ALA A 6 -12.05 -8.10 5.14
C ALA A 6 -13.02 -7.67 4.02
N ASP A 7 -13.79 -6.60 4.26
CA ASP A 7 -14.91 -6.17 3.41
C ASP A 7 -14.61 -6.11 1.91
N LEU A 8 -13.42 -5.65 1.49
CA LEU A 8 -13.09 -5.58 0.06
C LEU A 8 -12.94 -6.98 -0.56
N ASP A 9 -12.26 -7.88 0.15
CA ASP A 9 -12.10 -9.27 -0.27
C ASP A 9 -13.45 -9.99 -0.31
N GLN A 10 -14.30 -9.77 0.70
CA GLN A 10 -15.65 -10.35 0.79
C GLN A 10 -16.57 -9.91 -0.35
N ASN A 11 -16.33 -8.72 -0.91
CA ASN A 11 -17.10 -8.19 -2.04
C ASN A 11 -16.41 -8.45 -3.40
N GLY A 12 -15.33 -9.23 -3.43
CA GLY A 12 -14.60 -9.53 -4.67
C GLY A 12 -13.91 -8.31 -5.31
N ILE A 13 -13.63 -7.26 -4.51
CA ILE A 13 -13.02 -6.02 -4.97
C ILE A 13 -11.51 -6.14 -4.86
N ILE A 14 -10.83 -6.16 -6.01
CA ILE A 14 -9.37 -6.18 -6.08
C ILE A 14 -8.83 -4.74 -6.15
N VAL A 15 -8.12 -4.32 -5.11
CA VAL A 15 -7.41 -3.03 -5.10
C VAL A 15 -5.96 -3.24 -5.55
N CYS A 16 -5.64 -2.83 -6.77
CA CYS A 16 -4.29 -2.98 -7.32
C CYS A 16 -3.27 -1.97 -6.77
N GLN A 17 -3.69 -0.73 -6.50
CA GLN A 17 -2.80 0.31 -6.01
C GLN A 17 -3.52 1.22 -5.01
N ILE A 18 -2.84 1.60 -3.95
CA ILE A 18 -3.28 2.61 -2.98
C ILE A 18 -2.23 3.71 -2.95
N ASN A 19 -2.65 4.96 -3.18
CA ASN A 19 -1.81 6.13 -2.96
C ASN A 19 -2.01 6.61 -1.52
N VAL A 20 -0.91 6.76 -0.79
CA VAL A 20 -0.88 7.24 0.58
C VAL A 20 -0.03 8.50 0.62
N GLU A 21 -0.63 9.59 1.09
CA GLU A 21 0.08 10.83 1.39
C GLU A 21 0.23 10.98 2.91
N VAL A 22 1.48 11.10 3.36
CA VAL A 22 1.83 11.26 4.77
C VAL A 22 2.32 12.68 5.00
N HIS A 23 1.59 13.41 5.84
CA HIS A 23 1.99 14.72 6.36
C HIS A 23 2.74 14.56 7.69
N PHE A 24 3.44 15.62 8.09
CA PHE A 24 4.05 15.69 9.41
C PHE A 24 2.97 15.55 10.51
N GLY A 25 3.06 14.48 11.29
CA GLY A 25 2.13 14.22 12.38
C GLY A 25 2.51 14.92 13.68
N LYS A 26 1.50 15.19 14.53
CA LYS A 26 1.68 15.52 15.95
C LYS A 26 1.69 14.23 16.80
N HIS A 27 1.88 14.33 18.12
CA HIS A 27 2.05 13.24 19.10
C HIS A 27 1.46 11.85 18.73
N ASN A 28 2.21 10.77 19.00
CA ASN A 28 1.84 9.36 18.74
C ASN A 28 1.64 8.96 17.26
N PHE A 29 1.95 9.84 16.31
CA PHE A 29 1.89 9.51 14.88
C PHE A 29 2.77 8.30 14.50
N LYS A 30 4.01 8.25 15.00
CA LYS A 30 4.97 7.19 14.65
C LYS A 30 4.50 5.80 15.04
N SER A 31 3.93 5.63 16.23
CA SER A 31 3.47 4.32 16.72
C SER A 31 2.25 3.82 15.94
N ARG A 32 1.28 4.70 15.66
CA ARG A 32 0.12 4.37 14.82
C ARG A 32 0.52 4.02 13.39
N PHE A 33 1.43 4.80 12.81
CA PHE A 33 1.96 4.54 11.47
C PHE A 33 2.70 3.19 11.42
N ALA A 34 3.55 2.91 12.41
CA ALA A 34 4.25 1.64 12.50
C ALA A 34 3.29 0.44 12.61
N ALA A 35 2.20 0.56 13.37
CA ALA A 35 1.18 -0.49 13.46
C ALA A 35 0.50 -0.77 12.11
N ILE A 36 0.16 0.28 11.36
CA ILE A 36 -0.41 0.14 10.01
C ILE A 36 0.57 -0.54 9.06
N VAL A 37 1.82 -0.05 9.01
CA VAL A 37 2.87 -0.64 8.15
C VAL A 37 3.11 -2.10 8.51
N LYS A 38 3.14 -2.44 9.81
CA LYS A 38 3.30 -3.82 10.25
C LYS A 38 2.15 -4.72 9.75
N GLY A 39 0.91 -4.24 9.82
CA GLY A 39 -0.24 -4.98 9.26
C GLY A 39 -0.08 -5.26 7.77
N ILE A 40 0.27 -4.24 6.99
CA ILE A 40 0.51 -4.36 5.54
C ILE A 40 1.60 -5.40 5.23
N LEU A 41 2.70 -5.39 6.00
CA LEU A 41 3.82 -6.32 5.81
C LEU A 41 3.45 -7.76 6.20
N VAL A 42 2.63 -7.96 7.24
CA VAL A 42 2.15 -9.28 7.66
C VAL A 42 1.24 -9.89 6.61
N ASP A 43 0.40 -9.07 5.98
CA ASP A 43 -0.54 -9.53 4.94
C ASP A 43 0.18 -10.00 3.66
N GLN A 44 1.44 -9.60 3.43
CA GLN A 44 2.29 -9.97 2.27
C GLN A 44 1.67 -9.72 0.88
N ARG A 45 0.54 -9.02 0.82
CA ARG A 45 -0.19 -8.71 -0.41
C ARG A 45 0.33 -7.46 -1.12
N TYR A 46 0.79 -6.48 -0.35
CA TYR A 46 1.20 -5.17 -0.84
C TYR A 46 2.68 -4.90 -0.59
N VAL A 47 3.39 -4.48 -1.64
CA VAL A 47 4.73 -3.88 -1.50
C VAL A 47 4.63 -2.38 -1.30
N ILE A 48 5.53 -1.82 -0.49
CA ILE A 48 5.57 -0.39 -0.18
C ILE A 48 6.62 0.28 -1.05
N ILE A 49 6.18 1.14 -1.97
CA ILE A 49 7.05 1.93 -2.84
C ILE A 49 7.02 3.37 -2.35
N ARG A 50 8.16 3.86 -1.86
CA ARG A 50 8.32 5.25 -1.40
C ARG A 50 8.82 6.12 -2.54
N THR A 51 8.20 7.27 -2.74
CA THR A 51 8.80 8.31 -3.59
C THR A 51 9.69 9.24 -2.77
N LEU A 52 10.76 9.73 -3.39
CA LEU A 52 11.55 10.83 -2.85
C LEU A 52 10.72 12.11 -2.97
N SER A 53 10.21 12.59 -1.83
CA SER A 53 9.49 13.85 -1.73
C SER A 53 9.99 14.63 -0.51
N VAL A 54 10.15 15.94 -0.69
CA VAL A 54 10.70 16.90 0.27
C VAL A 54 9.64 17.52 1.20
N HIS A 55 8.35 17.44 0.85
CA HIS A 55 7.28 18.11 1.63
C HIS A 55 6.20 17.15 2.14
N HIS A 56 5.65 16.29 1.29
CA HIS A 56 4.70 15.24 1.69
C HIS A 56 5.24 13.87 1.30
N GLN A 57 5.38 12.95 2.24
CA GLN A 57 5.85 11.61 1.91
C GLN A 57 4.75 10.87 1.18
N ARG A 58 4.94 10.66 -0.14
CA ARG A 58 4.05 9.84 -0.94
C ARG A 58 4.56 8.41 -0.98
N ILE A 59 3.63 7.50 -0.71
CA ILE A 59 3.86 6.07 -0.67
C ILE A 59 2.80 5.43 -1.56
N PHE A 60 3.21 4.47 -2.38
CA PHE A 60 2.32 3.62 -3.13
C PHE A 60 2.36 2.23 -2.54
N LEU A 61 1.19 1.68 -2.24
CA LEU A 61 1.03 0.27 -1.92
C LEU A 61 0.59 -0.43 -3.20
N LEU A 62 1.41 -1.34 -3.71
CA LEU A 62 1.11 -2.09 -4.93
C LEU A 62 0.78 -3.54 -4.58
N ASN A 63 -0.37 -4.02 -5.02
CA ASN A 63 -0.77 -5.41 -4.85
C ASN A 63 0.07 -6.30 -5.77
N VAL A 64 0.91 -7.16 -5.19
CA VAL A 64 1.78 -8.08 -5.93
C VAL A 64 1.29 -9.52 -5.94
N GLU A 65 0.26 -9.82 -5.14
CA GLU A 65 -0.39 -11.13 -5.11
C GLU A 65 -1.17 -11.39 -6.41
N ILE A 66 -1.72 -10.33 -7.02
CA ILE A 66 -2.56 -10.43 -8.21
C ILE A 66 -1.77 -10.06 -9.47
N ARG A 67 -1.58 -11.04 -10.36
CA ARG A 67 -0.86 -10.89 -11.65
C ARG A 67 -1.37 -9.69 -12.47
N LYS A 68 -2.68 -9.46 -12.56
CA LYS A 68 -3.27 -8.33 -13.30
C LYS A 68 -2.79 -6.97 -12.78
N CYS A 69 -2.50 -6.86 -11.48
CA CYS A 69 -2.00 -5.62 -10.88
C CYS A 69 -0.53 -5.39 -11.25
N ILE A 70 0.29 -6.45 -11.29
CA ILE A 70 1.67 -6.40 -11.78
C ILE A 70 1.73 -6.01 -13.26
N GLU A 71 0.91 -6.65 -14.10
CA GLU A 71 0.84 -6.32 -15.54
C GLU A 71 0.48 -4.85 -15.76
N LYS A 72 -0.49 -4.34 -14.99
CA LYS A 72 -0.97 -2.96 -15.14
C LYS A 72 0.06 -1.91 -14.71
N TYR A 73 0.82 -2.15 -13.65
CA TYR A 73 1.64 -1.10 -13.02
C TYR A 73 3.15 -1.33 -13.12
N VAL A 74 3.62 -2.55 -13.32
CA VAL A 74 5.05 -2.90 -13.25
C VAL A 74 5.60 -3.34 -14.60
N ALA A 75 4.86 -4.18 -15.34
CA ALA A 75 5.37 -4.82 -16.55
C ALA A 75 5.89 -3.81 -17.59
N GLN A 76 5.28 -2.63 -17.69
CA GLN A 76 5.70 -1.55 -18.59
C GLN A 76 7.16 -1.07 -18.40
N PHE A 77 7.79 -1.35 -17.25
CA PHE A 77 9.15 -0.92 -16.94
C PHE A 77 10.23 -1.96 -17.28
N PHE A 78 9.83 -3.18 -17.66
CA PHE A 78 10.74 -4.30 -17.93
C PHE A 78 10.56 -4.89 -19.34
N MET A 79 9.82 -4.20 -20.20
CA MET A 79 9.64 -4.53 -21.62
C MET A 79 10.49 -3.62 -22.49
#